data_AF-A0A959Y494-F1
#
_entry.id   AF-A0A959Y494-F1
#
_cell.length_a   1.000
_cell.length_b   1.000
_cell.length_c   1.000
_cell.angle_alpha   90.00
_cell.angle_beta   90.00
_cell.angle_gamma   90.00
#
_symmetry.space_group_name_H-M   'P 1'
#
loop_
_entity.id
_entity.type
_entity.pdbx_description
1 polymer ?
#
loop_
_entity_poly.entity_id
_entity_poly.type
_entity_poly.pdbx_seq_one_letter_code
_entity_poly.pdbx_strand_id
1 'polypeptide(L)'
;FILTLMSVYWEEGRKELEEFCREARKPKKGKPGPFNYFMEPDPDQLLRVSIGVGFRRARLKYAYLLLRGKDLETDVFSPEQRDRQFAILMRAQEKTLDLQNWHEFLRVLEKSGFRSSKMVSSKLTLIYTYVLYLIGKEELKIAKEVLDKAIGRWYFMAALTQRYTGGSPETLMEHDLAALRPVKEGEEFLKWMDRNIALELTDDFWHLNLPARLDSSAANSPMLHCYHAALSLLDARALFSEVRVWDAMDPSTKAYKNKVERHHLFPKNYLKQFGFTKPAQTNRIANYALVEWKDNISISDTPPSEYFEKYAEKLDPQVLKQMMYWHALPVSWETMDYQEFMEARRKLIANVMKDGFMRLSKGQVVEERPGTLAEMIAAGEGPYTEFKSTLRVNLHTNEKDPRMEHAILKTINGFLNSDGGTLVVGVKDDGEALGIEVDGFPNEDKMDLHLGNLIKQRLGPASMLHIKPRFEDYKGKRVLLVDCKPSKAPVYLQNGGDEEFYIRAGGSSAKLSSSQMTEYIKQRYH
;
A
#
# COMPACT_ATOMS: atom_id res chain seq x y z
N PHE A 1 -21.23 30.86 -14.29
CA PHE A 1 -22.70 30.83 -14.07
C PHE A 1 -23.09 30.68 -12.61
N ILE A 2 -22.75 29.60 -11.90
CA ILE A 2 -23.14 29.46 -10.48
C ILE A 2 -22.52 30.55 -9.59
N LEU A 3 -21.23 30.86 -9.74
CA LEU A 3 -20.60 31.98 -9.02
C LEU A 3 -21.28 33.34 -9.31
N THR A 4 -21.76 33.54 -10.54
CA THR A 4 -22.56 34.72 -10.92
C THR A 4 -23.89 34.74 -10.17
N LEU A 5 -24.55 33.58 -10.08
CA LEU A 5 -25.80 33.42 -9.34
C LEU A 5 -25.61 33.70 -7.84
N MET A 6 -24.51 33.23 -7.25
CA MET A 6 -24.12 33.59 -5.89
C MET A 6 -23.95 35.09 -5.75
N SER A 7 -23.33 35.78 -6.72
CA SER A 7 -23.17 37.25 -6.64
C SER A 7 -24.50 38.01 -6.57
N VAL A 8 -25.59 37.42 -7.07
CA VAL A 8 -26.92 38.04 -7.07
C VAL A 8 -27.70 37.70 -5.80
N TYR A 9 -27.62 36.45 -5.33
CA TYR A 9 -28.49 35.94 -4.26
C TYR A 9 -27.77 35.66 -2.94
N TRP A 10 -26.43 35.62 -2.93
CA TRP A 10 -25.57 35.34 -1.78
C TRP A 10 -24.11 35.78 -2.05
N GLU A 11 -23.87 37.09 -2.08
CA GLU A 11 -22.58 37.68 -2.45
C GLU A 11 -21.47 37.30 -1.46
N GLU A 12 -21.79 37.25 -0.17
CA GLU A 12 -20.90 36.89 0.93
C GLU A 12 -20.28 35.52 0.70
N GLY A 13 -21.07 34.51 0.31
CA GLY A 13 -20.56 33.17 0.05
C GLY A 13 -19.55 33.13 -1.09
N ARG A 14 -19.71 33.96 -2.12
CA ARG A 14 -18.71 34.07 -3.18
C ARG A 14 -17.42 34.69 -2.65
N LYS A 15 -17.52 35.76 -1.86
CA LYS A 15 -16.36 36.43 -1.25
C LYS A 15 -15.60 35.49 -0.32
N GLU A 16 -16.29 34.65 0.45
CA GLU A 16 -15.66 33.62 1.31
C GLU A 16 -14.82 32.63 0.51
N LEU A 17 -15.32 32.12 -0.62
CA LEU A 17 -14.56 31.23 -1.51
C LEU A 17 -13.31 31.92 -2.06
N GLU A 18 -13.47 33.15 -2.56
CA GLU A 18 -12.36 33.94 -3.11
C GLU A 18 -11.30 34.25 -2.05
N GLU A 19 -11.72 34.59 -0.83
CA GLU A 19 -10.82 34.86 0.30
C GLU A 19 -10.08 33.59 0.72
N PHE A 20 -10.77 32.47 0.94
CA PHE A 20 -10.14 31.21 1.32
C PHE A 20 -9.09 30.78 0.29
N CYS A 21 -9.43 30.86 -1.00
CA CYS A 21 -8.49 30.56 -2.10
C CYS A 21 -7.27 31.49 -2.09
N ARG A 22 -7.48 32.79 -1.83
CA ARG A 22 -6.40 33.79 -1.72
C ARG A 22 -5.48 33.47 -0.54
N GLU A 23 -6.04 33.18 0.63
CA GLU A 23 -5.28 32.82 1.82
C GLU A 23 -4.55 31.49 1.68
N ALA A 24 -5.04 30.56 0.85
CA ALA A 24 -4.40 29.27 0.63
C ALA A 24 -3.09 29.38 -0.17
N ARG A 25 -2.85 30.50 -0.86
CA ARG A 25 -1.64 30.71 -1.68
C ARG A 25 -0.39 31.04 -0.85
N LYS A 26 -0.56 31.71 0.29
CA LYS A 26 0.58 32.19 1.10
C LYS A 26 0.29 32.02 2.60
N PRO A 27 1.23 31.44 3.38
CA PRO A 27 1.03 31.29 4.81
C PRO A 27 1.09 32.65 5.51
N LYS A 28 0.22 32.86 6.50
CA LYS A 28 0.27 34.01 7.41
C LYS A 28 0.92 33.57 8.73
N LYS A 29 1.93 34.30 9.20
CA LYS A 29 2.63 33.96 10.45
C LYS A 29 1.71 34.13 11.65
N GLY A 30 1.67 33.13 12.54
CA GLY A 30 0.98 33.21 13.82
C GLY A 30 -0.56 33.16 13.78
N LYS A 31 -1.17 32.88 12.61
CA LYS A 31 -2.61 32.68 12.47
C LYS A 31 -2.88 31.40 11.68
N PRO A 32 -3.83 30.55 12.11
CA PRO A 32 -4.34 29.47 11.28
C PRO A 32 -4.90 30.03 9.97
N GLY A 33 -4.69 29.32 8.87
CA GLY A 33 -5.23 29.65 7.56
C GLY A 33 -5.19 28.43 6.64
N PRO A 34 -5.77 28.51 5.43
CA PRO A 34 -5.96 27.36 4.54
C PRO A 34 -4.72 26.98 3.71
N PHE A 35 -3.58 27.65 3.97
CA PHE A 35 -2.32 27.36 3.31
C PHE A 35 -1.92 25.90 3.51
N ASN A 36 -1.46 25.27 2.43
CA ASN A 36 -1.02 23.89 2.41
C ASN A 36 -0.02 23.66 1.26
N TYR A 37 0.61 22.48 1.24
CA TYR A 37 1.60 22.12 0.22
C TYR A 37 1.06 21.21 -0.89
N PHE A 38 -0.22 20.82 -0.89
CA PHE A 38 -0.80 19.90 -1.85
C PHE A 38 -1.47 20.59 -3.03
N MET A 39 -2.20 21.68 -2.77
CA MET A 39 -2.85 22.43 -3.82
C MET A 39 -3.10 23.88 -3.45
N GLU A 40 -3.14 24.67 -4.51
CA GLU A 40 -3.66 26.02 -4.53
C GLU A 40 -5.09 25.95 -5.14
N PRO A 41 -6.15 25.91 -4.30
CA PRO A 41 -7.53 25.72 -4.77
C PRO A 41 -8.08 26.99 -5.42
N ASP A 42 -8.92 26.84 -6.45
CA ASP A 42 -9.64 27.94 -7.09
C ASP A 42 -11.13 27.96 -6.64
N PRO A 43 -11.83 29.10 -6.69
CA PRO A 43 -13.20 29.21 -6.16
C PRO A 43 -14.19 28.20 -6.78
N ASP A 44 -14.04 27.89 -8.07
CA ASP A 44 -14.88 26.89 -8.74
C ASP A 44 -14.62 25.46 -8.22
N GLN A 45 -13.40 25.16 -7.79
CA GLN A 45 -13.03 23.87 -7.23
C GLN A 45 -13.65 23.67 -5.85
N LEU A 46 -13.59 24.68 -4.97
CA LEU A 46 -14.23 24.61 -3.65
C LEU A 46 -15.76 24.66 -3.77
N LEU A 47 -16.30 25.42 -4.73
CA LEU A 47 -17.73 25.39 -5.03
C LEU A 47 -18.20 23.99 -5.48
N ARG A 48 -17.39 23.26 -6.27
CA ARG A 48 -17.68 21.85 -6.61
C ARG A 48 -17.76 20.97 -5.36
N VAL A 49 -16.94 21.23 -4.35
CA VAL A 49 -17.01 20.51 -3.08
C VAL A 49 -18.34 20.78 -2.39
N SER A 50 -18.70 22.06 -2.23
CA SER A 50 -19.97 22.48 -1.61
C SER A 50 -21.18 21.89 -2.34
N ILE A 51 -21.14 21.84 -3.67
CA ILE A 51 -22.21 21.22 -4.49
C ILE A 51 -22.25 19.70 -4.29
N GLY A 52 -21.09 19.04 -4.26
CA GLY A 52 -20.97 17.60 -4.05
C GLY A 52 -21.52 17.15 -2.71
N VAL A 53 -21.20 17.90 -1.64
CA VAL A 53 -21.70 17.67 -0.28
C VAL A 53 -23.19 18.02 -0.20
N GLY A 54 -23.58 19.25 -0.58
CA GLY A 54 -24.95 19.73 -0.38
C GLY A 54 -26.01 19.02 -1.21
N PHE A 55 -25.70 18.64 -2.46
CA PHE A 55 -26.69 18.12 -3.41
C PHE A 55 -26.43 16.69 -3.88
N ARG A 56 -25.29 16.08 -3.50
CA ARG A 56 -24.83 14.79 -4.04
C ARG A 56 -24.88 14.78 -5.59
N ARG A 57 -24.35 15.86 -6.18
CA ARG A 57 -24.23 16.10 -7.63
C ARG A 57 -22.81 16.52 -7.97
N ALA A 58 -22.29 16.06 -9.09
CA ALA A 58 -20.99 16.47 -9.63
C ALA A 58 -21.13 17.29 -10.93
N ARG A 59 -22.20 17.05 -11.70
CA ARG A 59 -22.48 17.81 -12.93
C ARG A 59 -23.08 19.17 -12.58
N LEU A 60 -22.29 20.23 -12.80
CA LEU A 60 -22.66 21.61 -12.44
C LEU A 60 -23.97 22.09 -13.08
N LYS A 61 -24.35 21.57 -14.25
CA LYS A 61 -25.64 21.91 -14.88
C LYS A 61 -26.85 21.60 -13.98
N TYR A 62 -26.80 20.50 -13.21
CA TYR A 62 -27.90 20.12 -12.32
C TYR A 62 -27.93 21.01 -11.08
N ALA A 63 -26.75 21.30 -10.51
CA ALA A 63 -26.64 22.24 -9.40
C ALA A 63 -27.12 23.64 -9.79
N TYR A 64 -26.81 24.10 -11.00
CA TYR A 64 -27.31 25.37 -11.52
C TYR A 64 -28.85 25.42 -11.61
N LEU A 65 -29.49 24.35 -12.08
CA LEU A 65 -30.95 24.27 -12.14
C LEU A 65 -31.59 24.31 -10.75
N LEU A 66 -31.04 23.53 -9.80
CA LEU A 66 -31.49 23.55 -8.40
C LEU A 66 -31.39 24.96 -7.81
N LEU A 67 -30.24 25.61 -7.95
CA LEU A 67 -30.01 26.96 -7.43
C LEU A 67 -30.81 28.04 -8.15
N ARG A 68 -31.42 27.76 -9.31
CA ARG A 68 -32.41 28.67 -9.91
C ARG A 68 -33.82 28.51 -9.31
N GLY A 69 -34.00 27.56 -8.40
CA GLY A 69 -35.29 27.23 -7.79
C GLY A 69 -36.11 26.24 -8.62
N LYS A 70 -35.48 25.49 -9.54
CA LYS A 70 -36.16 24.46 -10.31
C LYS A 70 -36.52 23.28 -9.41
N ASP A 71 -37.80 22.94 -9.35
CA ASP A 71 -38.26 21.66 -8.84
C ASP A 71 -38.03 20.58 -9.90
N LEU A 72 -37.36 19.48 -9.52
CA LEU A 72 -36.97 18.44 -10.47
C LEU A 72 -38.10 17.47 -10.82
N GLU A 73 -39.21 17.48 -10.08
CA GLU A 73 -40.37 16.63 -10.32
C GLU A 73 -41.43 17.37 -11.15
N THR A 74 -41.64 18.65 -10.86
CA THR A 74 -42.67 19.46 -11.51
C THR A 74 -42.13 20.36 -12.64
N ASP A 75 -40.81 20.46 -12.78
CA ASP A 75 -40.12 21.37 -13.70
C ASP A 75 -40.42 22.87 -13.51
N VAL A 76 -41.11 23.25 -12.42
CA VAL A 76 -41.48 24.63 -12.08
C VAL A 76 -40.36 25.35 -11.32
N PHE A 77 -40.19 26.65 -11.59
CA PHE A 77 -39.25 27.52 -10.87
C PHE A 77 -39.98 28.35 -9.81
N SER A 78 -39.48 28.41 -8.58
CA SER A 78 -39.99 29.32 -7.55
C SER A 78 -38.87 30.00 -6.73
N PRO A 79 -39.05 31.27 -6.31
CA PRO A 79 -38.15 31.95 -5.38
C PRO A 79 -37.95 31.19 -4.07
N GLU A 80 -39.01 30.63 -3.50
CA GLU A 80 -38.98 29.91 -2.24
C GLU A 80 -38.11 28.64 -2.37
N GLN A 81 -38.24 27.93 -3.49
CA GLN A 81 -37.37 26.78 -3.75
C GLN A 81 -35.91 27.21 -3.92
N ARG A 82 -35.63 28.30 -4.64
CA ARG A 82 -34.26 28.82 -4.77
C ARG A 82 -33.66 29.09 -3.40
N ASP A 83 -34.39 29.79 -2.54
CA ASP A 83 -33.89 30.20 -1.22
C ASP A 83 -33.63 28.96 -0.34
N ARG A 84 -34.48 27.92 -0.43
CA ARG A 84 -34.22 26.60 0.19
C ARG A 84 -32.94 25.95 -0.35
N GLN A 85 -32.71 25.97 -1.65
CA GLN A 85 -31.51 25.38 -2.26
C GLN A 85 -30.24 26.17 -1.89
N PHE A 86 -30.31 27.50 -1.80
CA PHE A 86 -29.20 28.31 -1.29
C PHE A 86 -28.88 28.01 0.17
N ALA A 87 -29.89 27.82 1.03
CA ALA A 87 -29.66 27.43 2.41
C ALA A 87 -28.91 26.08 2.55
N ILE A 88 -29.15 25.13 1.64
CA ILE A 88 -28.38 23.88 1.57
C ILE A 88 -26.92 24.16 1.15
N LEU A 89 -26.72 24.96 0.11
CA LEU A 89 -25.38 25.33 -0.36
C LEU A 89 -24.57 26.07 0.71
N MET A 90 -25.19 26.97 1.47
CA MET A 90 -24.56 27.72 2.56
C MET A 90 -23.99 26.78 3.63
N ARG A 91 -24.81 25.84 4.12
CA ARG A 91 -24.35 24.84 5.10
C ARG A 91 -23.24 23.96 4.56
N ALA A 92 -23.33 23.55 3.30
CA ALA A 92 -22.28 22.74 2.68
C ALA A 92 -20.96 23.52 2.53
N GLN A 93 -21.04 24.79 2.12
CA GLN A 93 -19.86 25.65 1.99
C GLN A 93 -19.20 25.94 3.33
N GLU A 94 -19.96 26.15 4.40
CA GLU A 94 -19.42 26.31 5.74
C GLU A 94 -18.51 25.12 6.10
N LYS A 95 -18.95 23.88 5.79
CA LYS A 95 -18.13 22.68 6.01
C LYS A 95 -16.95 22.56 5.05
N THR A 96 -17.12 22.97 3.80
CA THR A 96 -16.05 22.99 2.79
C THR A 96 -14.90 23.90 3.20
N LEU A 97 -15.21 25.09 3.70
CA LEU A 97 -14.25 26.15 4.06
C LEU A 97 -13.83 26.09 5.53
N ASP A 98 -14.33 25.13 6.30
CA ASP A 98 -13.87 24.88 7.65
C ASP A 98 -12.39 24.45 7.65
N LEU A 99 -11.56 25.20 8.39
CA LEU A 99 -10.12 24.99 8.43
C LEU A 99 -9.75 23.62 9.04
N GLN A 100 -10.53 23.14 10.03
CA GLN A 100 -10.26 21.85 10.66
C GLN A 100 -10.49 20.72 9.65
N ASN A 101 -11.62 20.75 8.93
CA ASN A 101 -11.94 19.81 7.86
C ASN A 101 -10.89 19.80 6.77
N TRP A 102 -10.48 20.98 6.30
CA TRP A 102 -9.47 21.14 5.26
C TRP A 102 -8.12 20.52 5.68
N HIS A 103 -7.62 20.88 6.87
CA HIS A 103 -6.32 20.41 7.35
C HIS A 103 -6.32 18.93 7.72
N GLU A 104 -7.39 18.43 8.32
CA GLU A 104 -7.50 17.00 8.63
C GLU A 104 -7.55 16.15 7.36
N PHE A 105 -8.31 16.56 6.35
CA PHE A 105 -8.34 15.90 5.05
C PHE A 105 -6.95 15.85 4.41
N LEU A 106 -6.23 16.98 4.36
CA LEU A 106 -4.88 17.01 3.79
C LEU A 106 -3.89 16.15 4.58
N ARG A 107 -4.06 16.04 5.90
CA ARG A 107 -3.29 15.11 6.74
C ARG A 107 -3.58 13.65 6.40
N VAL A 108 -4.76 13.31 5.90
CA VAL A 108 -5.04 11.96 5.38
C VAL A 108 -4.16 11.65 4.16
N LEU A 109 -4.03 12.61 3.22
CA LEU A 109 -3.15 12.45 2.06
C LEU A 109 -1.69 12.29 2.49
N GLU A 110 -1.28 13.10 3.48
CA GLU A 110 0.04 13.02 4.09
C GLU A 110 0.33 11.63 4.65
N LYS A 111 -0.55 11.12 5.52
CA LYS A 111 -0.47 9.76 6.09
C LYS A 111 -0.57 8.66 5.03
N SER A 112 -1.08 8.97 3.85
CA SER A 112 -1.15 8.06 2.69
C SER A 112 0.11 8.06 1.83
N GLY A 113 1.18 8.71 2.30
CA GLY A 113 2.49 8.75 1.64
C GLY A 113 2.67 9.89 0.65
N PHE A 114 1.65 10.72 0.41
CA PHE A 114 1.77 11.88 -0.49
C PHE A 114 2.28 13.08 0.29
N ARG A 115 3.36 13.73 -0.15
CA ARG A 115 4.00 14.80 0.63
C ARG A 115 3.72 16.22 0.14
N SER A 116 3.42 16.39 -1.14
CA SER A 116 3.27 17.73 -1.73
C SER A 116 2.54 17.71 -3.07
N SER A 117 2.28 18.90 -3.60
CA SER A 117 1.70 19.17 -4.92
C SER A 117 2.48 18.53 -6.06
N LYS A 118 3.79 18.30 -5.89
CA LYS A 118 4.61 17.57 -6.86
C LYS A 118 4.15 16.13 -7.06
N MET A 119 3.46 15.54 -6.08
CA MET A 119 2.91 14.18 -6.14
C MET A 119 1.42 14.16 -6.53
N VAL A 120 0.78 15.33 -6.62
CA VAL A 120 -0.63 15.46 -7.00
C VAL A 120 -0.71 15.64 -8.52
N SER A 121 -1.07 14.57 -9.23
CA SER A 121 -1.20 14.61 -10.69
C SER A 121 -2.51 15.26 -11.17
N SER A 122 -3.53 15.33 -10.33
CA SER A 122 -4.83 15.93 -10.64
C SER A 122 -5.45 16.63 -9.43
N LYS A 123 -5.73 17.93 -9.58
CA LYS A 123 -6.49 18.70 -8.59
C LYS A 123 -7.91 18.15 -8.42
N LEU A 124 -8.55 17.69 -9.49
CA LEU A 124 -9.92 17.15 -9.42
C LEU A 124 -9.99 15.87 -8.58
N THR A 125 -8.99 14.99 -8.67
CA THR A 125 -8.94 13.78 -7.82
C THR A 125 -8.94 14.15 -6.34
N LEU A 126 -8.16 15.16 -5.96
CA LEU A 126 -8.11 15.68 -4.59
C LEU A 126 -9.47 16.28 -4.19
N ILE A 127 -10.05 17.15 -5.03
CA ILE A 127 -11.34 17.81 -4.79
C ILE A 127 -12.48 16.80 -4.61
N TYR A 128 -12.57 15.77 -5.45
CA TYR A 128 -13.60 14.75 -5.33
C TYR A 128 -13.38 13.83 -4.14
N THR A 129 -12.13 13.54 -3.79
CA THR A 129 -11.83 12.82 -2.55
C THR A 129 -12.23 13.66 -1.33
N TYR A 130 -12.04 14.99 -1.36
CA TYR A 130 -12.47 15.87 -0.29
C TYR A 130 -14.00 15.89 -0.12
N VAL A 131 -14.76 15.83 -1.22
CA VAL A 131 -16.23 15.64 -1.16
C VAL A 131 -16.58 14.37 -0.39
N LEU A 132 -15.95 13.23 -0.73
CA LEU A 132 -16.21 11.95 -0.06
C LEU A 132 -15.81 12.00 1.42
N TYR A 133 -14.71 12.66 1.75
CA TYR A 133 -14.27 12.87 3.13
C TYR A 133 -15.32 13.66 3.93
N LEU A 134 -15.80 14.79 3.40
CA LEU A 134 -16.81 15.62 4.07
C LEU A 134 -18.13 14.87 4.23
N ILE A 135 -18.56 14.11 3.23
CA ILE A 135 -19.74 13.24 3.34
C ILE A 135 -19.57 12.25 4.51
N GLY A 136 -18.44 11.54 4.56
CA GLY A 136 -18.17 10.55 5.61
C GLY A 136 -18.10 11.19 7.00
N LYS A 137 -17.48 12.36 7.11
CA LYS A 137 -17.28 13.05 8.39
C LYS A 137 -18.51 13.81 8.87
N GLU A 138 -19.08 14.66 8.02
CA GLU A 138 -20.11 15.63 8.40
C GLU A 138 -21.52 15.06 8.34
N GLU A 139 -21.82 14.20 7.36
CA GLU A 139 -23.16 13.63 7.20
C GLU A 139 -23.28 12.27 7.89
N LEU A 140 -22.34 11.36 7.62
CA LEU A 140 -22.38 9.98 8.10
C LEU A 140 -21.70 9.77 9.46
N LYS A 141 -21.05 10.81 10.00
CA LYS A 141 -20.40 10.83 11.32
C LYS A 141 -19.48 9.62 11.58
N ILE A 142 -18.77 9.15 10.55
CA ILE A 142 -17.85 8.02 10.66
C ILE A 142 -16.69 8.39 11.60
N ALA A 143 -16.31 7.47 12.49
CA ALA A 143 -15.18 7.64 13.37
C ALA A 143 -13.90 7.99 12.59
N LYS A 144 -13.17 8.99 13.09
CA LYS A 144 -12.07 9.62 12.36
C LYS A 144 -11.02 8.62 11.89
N GLU A 145 -10.58 7.72 12.75
CA GLU A 145 -9.54 6.73 12.46
C GLU A 145 -9.94 5.77 11.34
N VAL A 146 -11.23 5.45 11.26
CA VAL A 146 -11.81 4.57 10.23
C VAL A 146 -11.92 5.33 8.91
N LEU A 147 -12.44 6.56 8.96
CA LEU A 147 -12.61 7.40 7.78
C LEU A 147 -11.26 7.79 7.15
N ASP A 148 -10.27 8.18 7.95
CA ASP A 148 -8.92 8.52 7.48
C ASP A 148 -8.33 7.37 6.65
N LYS A 149 -8.43 6.12 7.13
CA LYS A 149 -7.92 4.93 6.41
C LYS A 149 -8.66 4.70 5.09
N ALA A 150 -9.99 4.78 5.10
CA ALA A 150 -10.82 4.58 3.92
C ALA A 150 -10.54 5.65 2.84
N ILE A 151 -10.46 6.91 3.24
CA ILE A 151 -10.18 8.04 2.34
C ILE A 151 -8.76 7.98 1.80
N GLY A 152 -7.77 7.60 2.62
CA GLY A 152 -6.39 7.40 2.17
C GLY A 152 -6.28 6.32 1.09
N ARG A 153 -6.94 5.17 1.31
CA ARG A 153 -7.01 4.08 0.31
C ARG A 153 -7.73 4.52 -0.96
N TRP A 154 -8.82 5.26 -0.83
CA TRP A 154 -9.55 5.79 -1.99
C TRP A 154 -8.71 6.74 -2.82
N TYR A 155 -8.03 7.69 -2.18
CA TYR A 155 -7.17 8.63 -2.89
C TYR A 155 -6.03 7.92 -3.61
N PHE A 156 -5.36 6.98 -2.93
CA PHE A 156 -4.29 6.18 -3.54
C PHE A 156 -4.80 5.42 -4.76
N MET A 157 -5.94 4.72 -4.63
CA MET A 157 -6.60 4.03 -5.74
C MET A 157 -6.94 4.99 -6.89
N ALA A 158 -7.64 6.09 -6.60
CA ALA A 158 -8.10 7.03 -7.62
C ALA A 158 -6.95 7.73 -8.35
N ALA A 159 -5.83 7.99 -7.65
CA ALA A 159 -4.61 8.51 -8.26
C ALA A 159 -3.92 7.46 -9.14
N LEU A 160 -3.79 6.22 -8.65
CA LEU A 160 -3.12 5.12 -9.33
C LEU A 160 -3.86 4.67 -10.60
N THR A 161 -5.19 4.54 -10.52
CA THR A 161 -6.04 4.11 -11.64
C THR A 161 -6.42 5.26 -12.54
N GLN A 162 -6.04 6.50 -12.17
CA GLN A 162 -6.36 7.72 -12.90
C GLN A 162 -7.87 8.00 -13.00
N ARG A 163 -8.67 7.45 -12.06
CA ARG A 163 -10.15 7.46 -12.05
C ARG A 163 -10.77 8.81 -12.44
N TYR A 164 -10.28 9.92 -11.88
CA TYR A 164 -10.84 11.27 -12.11
C TYR A 164 -9.98 12.16 -13.01
N THR A 165 -9.21 11.56 -13.93
CA THR A 165 -8.30 12.31 -14.81
C THR A 165 -8.56 12.09 -16.31
N GLY A 166 -9.31 11.05 -16.68
CA GLY A 166 -9.69 10.72 -18.06
C GLY A 166 -10.84 11.54 -18.65
N GLY A 167 -11.44 11.07 -19.74
CA GLY A 167 -12.34 11.85 -20.61
C GLY A 167 -13.61 12.47 -19.99
N SER A 168 -14.11 11.97 -18.85
CA SER A 168 -15.27 12.61 -18.18
C SER A 168 -15.26 12.43 -16.65
N PRO A 169 -14.39 13.14 -15.90
CA PRO A 169 -14.26 13.01 -14.44
C PRO A 169 -15.55 13.38 -13.71
N GLU A 170 -16.26 14.40 -14.19
CA GLU A 170 -17.57 14.79 -13.65
C GLU A 170 -18.62 13.68 -13.79
N THR A 171 -18.58 12.89 -14.87
CA THR A 171 -19.54 11.79 -15.06
C THR A 171 -19.27 10.66 -14.07
N LEU A 172 -18.01 10.30 -13.85
CA LEU A 172 -17.66 9.28 -12.85
C LEU A 172 -18.00 9.74 -11.43
N MET A 173 -17.69 10.99 -11.08
CA MET A 173 -18.08 11.51 -9.76
C MET A 173 -19.60 11.63 -9.61
N GLU A 174 -20.35 11.94 -10.68
CA GLU A 174 -21.81 11.94 -10.65
C GLU A 174 -22.35 10.53 -10.40
N HIS A 175 -21.77 9.51 -11.03
CA HIS A 175 -22.11 8.11 -10.77
C HIS A 175 -21.81 7.71 -9.32
N ASP A 176 -20.63 8.07 -8.80
CA ASP A 176 -20.23 7.78 -7.42
C ASP A 176 -21.19 8.44 -6.42
N LEU A 177 -21.47 9.74 -6.59
CA LEU A 177 -22.42 10.46 -5.73
C LEU A 177 -23.86 9.95 -5.88
N ALA A 178 -24.28 9.51 -7.07
CA ALA A 178 -25.60 8.92 -7.27
C ALA A 178 -25.76 7.62 -6.47
N ALA A 179 -24.74 6.77 -6.46
CA ALA A 179 -24.72 5.54 -5.66
C ALA A 179 -24.77 5.81 -4.15
N LEU A 180 -24.29 6.99 -3.71
CA LEU A 180 -24.26 7.39 -2.30
C LEU A 180 -25.48 8.19 -1.82
N ARG A 181 -26.42 8.56 -2.69
CA ARG A 181 -27.67 9.24 -2.29
C ARG A 181 -28.56 8.43 -1.32
N PRO A 182 -28.78 7.12 -1.53
CA PRO A 182 -29.62 6.33 -0.63
C PRO A 182 -28.89 5.97 0.68
N VAL A 183 -27.56 6.06 0.72
CA VAL A 183 -26.74 5.67 1.86
C VAL A 183 -26.99 6.62 3.04
N LYS A 184 -27.38 6.05 4.20
CA LYS A 184 -27.63 6.78 5.44
C LYS A 184 -26.67 6.43 6.56
N GLU A 185 -26.08 5.24 6.50
CA GLU A 185 -25.19 4.73 7.54
C GLU A 185 -23.73 4.73 7.10
N GLY A 186 -22.83 5.02 8.06
CA GLY A 186 -21.40 5.05 7.82
C GLY A 186 -20.82 3.72 7.32
N GLU A 187 -21.34 2.60 7.82
CA GLU A 187 -20.90 1.26 7.43
C GLU A 187 -21.18 0.95 5.95
N GLU A 188 -22.34 1.37 5.43
CA GLU A 188 -22.70 1.20 4.02
C GLU A 188 -21.79 2.00 3.10
N PHE A 189 -21.41 3.22 3.51
CA PHE A 189 -20.45 4.05 2.80
C PHE A 189 -19.08 3.38 2.74
N LEU A 190 -18.57 2.85 3.87
CA LEU A 190 -17.30 2.13 3.92
C LEU A 190 -17.32 0.87 3.05
N LYS A 191 -18.38 0.07 3.11
CA LYS A 191 -18.58 -1.10 2.22
C LYS A 191 -18.60 -0.70 0.75
N TRP A 192 -19.26 0.42 0.41
CA TRP A 192 -19.25 0.96 -0.95
C TRP A 192 -17.83 1.35 -1.39
N MET A 193 -17.06 2.02 -0.53
CA MET A 193 -15.66 2.38 -0.85
C MET A 193 -14.80 1.14 -1.06
N ASP A 194 -14.83 0.19 -0.12
CA ASP A 194 -14.04 -1.04 -0.18
C ASP A 194 -14.37 -1.87 -1.42
N ARG A 195 -15.65 -2.01 -1.76
CA ARG A 195 -16.08 -2.72 -2.97
C ARG A 195 -15.52 -2.06 -4.24
N ASN A 196 -15.64 -0.74 -4.38
CA ASN A 196 -15.13 -0.03 -5.56
C ASN A 196 -13.60 -0.10 -5.64
N ILE A 197 -12.90 0.00 -4.51
CA ILE A 197 -11.45 -0.19 -4.45
C ILE A 197 -11.06 -1.59 -4.92
N ALA A 198 -11.73 -2.63 -4.44
CA ALA A 198 -11.44 -4.02 -4.81
C ALA A 198 -11.74 -4.31 -6.29
N LEU A 199 -12.78 -3.69 -6.86
CA LEU A 199 -13.11 -3.81 -8.28
C LEU A 199 -12.07 -3.16 -9.21
N GLU A 200 -11.41 -2.10 -8.74
CA GLU A 200 -10.40 -1.38 -9.50
C GLU A 200 -8.99 -2.00 -9.34
N LEU A 201 -8.65 -2.42 -8.11
CA LEU A 201 -7.34 -2.94 -7.73
C LEU A 201 -7.35 -4.46 -7.58
N THR A 202 -7.80 -5.17 -8.62
CA THR A 202 -7.81 -6.63 -8.68
C THR A 202 -6.40 -7.22 -8.72
N ASP A 203 -6.26 -8.53 -8.51
CA ASP A 203 -4.95 -9.18 -8.68
C ASP A 203 -4.40 -9.01 -10.11
N ASP A 204 -5.24 -9.11 -11.13
CA ASP A 204 -4.86 -8.82 -12.52
C ASP A 204 -4.42 -7.37 -12.72
N PHE A 205 -5.02 -6.42 -11.98
CA PHE A 205 -4.55 -5.05 -12.00
C PHE A 205 -3.10 -4.95 -11.54
N TRP A 206 -2.78 -5.56 -10.40
CA TRP A 206 -1.43 -5.51 -9.82
C TRP A 206 -0.40 -6.27 -10.66
N HIS A 207 -0.75 -7.46 -11.17
CA HIS A 207 0.22 -8.35 -11.81
C HIS A 207 0.35 -8.14 -13.33
N LEU A 208 -0.66 -7.58 -13.99
CA LEU A 208 -0.68 -7.41 -15.44
C LEU A 208 -0.84 -5.93 -15.85
N ASN A 209 -1.92 -5.28 -15.42
CA ASN A 209 -2.25 -3.94 -15.93
C ASN A 209 -1.29 -2.85 -15.45
N LEU A 210 -0.94 -2.83 -14.16
CA LEU A 210 -0.05 -1.83 -13.60
C LEU A 210 1.37 -1.94 -14.17
N PRO A 211 2.01 -3.14 -14.24
CA PRO A 211 3.29 -3.30 -14.92
C PRO A 211 3.26 -2.81 -16.37
N ALA A 212 2.19 -3.07 -17.13
CA ALA A 212 2.03 -2.54 -18.48
C ALA A 212 1.97 -1.00 -18.49
N ARG A 213 1.18 -0.39 -17.60
CA ARG A 213 1.04 1.08 -17.47
C ARG A 213 2.32 1.78 -16.97
N LEU A 214 3.18 1.07 -16.24
CA LEU A 214 4.48 1.56 -15.79
C LEU A 214 5.49 1.71 -16.94
N ASP A 215 5.21 1.18 -18.13
CA ASP A 215 6.00 1.47 -19.34
C ASP A 215 5.67 2.85 -19.91
N SER A 216 6.03 3.89 -19.16
CA SER A 216 5.77 5.28 -19.53
C SER A 216 7.04 6.12 -19.40
N SER A 217 7.16 7.10 -20.29
CA SER A 217 8.20 8.12 -20.25
C SER A 217 7.68 9.50 -19.82
N ALA A 218 6.47 9.57 -19.27
CA ALA A 218 5.86 10.83 -18.85
C ALA A 218 6.62 11.43 -17.66
N ALA A 219 7.05 12.69 -17.77
CA ALA A 219 7.79 13.38 -16.72
C ALA A 219 6.96 13.55 -15.42
N ASN A 220 5.67 13.81 -15.59
CA ASN A 220 4.65 13.83 -14.53
C ASN A 220 3.80 12.56 -14.67
N SER A 221 4.01 11.59 -13.78
CA SER A 221 3.34 10.29 -13.83
C SER A 221 2.64 10.00 -12.51
N PRO A 222 1.30 9.83 -12.52
CA PRO A 222 0.55 9.42 -11.33
C PRO A 222 1.07 8.11 -10.72
N MET A 223 1.47 7.15 -11.56
CA MET A 223 2.00 5.87 -11.13
C MET A 223 3.34 6.02 -10.42
N LEU A 224 4.23 6.89 -10.92
CA LEU A 224 5.50 7.20 -10.25
C LEU A 224 5.27 7.89 -8.90
N HIS A 225 4.27 8.77 -8.81
CA HIS A 225 3.92 9.42 -7.54
C HIS A 225 3.33 8.43 -6.54
N CYS A 226 2.50 7.48 -6.98
CA CYS A 226 2.01 6.40 -6.13
C CYS A 226 3.12 5.43 -5.70
N TYR A 227 4.12 5.19 -6.56
CA TYR A 227 5.31 4.44 -6.18
C TYR A 227 6.10 5.15 -5.08
N HIS A 228 6.37 6.45 -5.23
CA HIS A 228 6.99 7.25 -4.17
C HIS A 228 6.16 7.31 -2.87
N ALA A 229 4.83 7.34 -2.98
CA ALA A 229 3.96 7.26 -1.82
C ALA A 229 4.06 5.88 -1.13
N ALA A 230 4.14 4.79 -1.90
CA ALA A 230 4.37 3.46 -1.35
C ALA A 230 5.72 3.35 -0.62
N LEU A 231 6.79 3.88 -1.20
CA LEU A 231 8.10 3.99 -0.52
C LEU A 231 7.99 4.74 0.81
N SER A 232 7.24 5.84 0.82
CA SER A 232 7.00 6.63 2.03
C SER A 232 6.21 5.84 3.09
N LEU A 233 5.24 5.02 2.68
CA LEU A 233 4.43 4.16 3.57
C LEU A 233 5.21 2.97 4.14
N LEU A 234 6.22 2.50 3.41
CA LEU A 234 7.13 1.42 3.80
C LEU A 234 8.34 1.92 4.60
N ASP A 235 8.39 3.23 4.93
CA ASP A 235 9.53 3.89 5.59
C ASP A 235 10.85 3.67 4.84
N ALA A 236 10.78 3.60 3.52
CA ALA A 236 11.93 3.32 2.66
C ALA A 236 12.93 4.47 2.65
N ARG A 237 14.22 4.12 2.48
CA ARG A 237 15.31 5.06 2.27
C ARG A 237 15.65 5.22 0.79
N ALA A 238 16.26 6.34 0.44
CA ALA A 238 16.86 6.53 -0.88
C ALA A 238 17.97 5.50 -1.13
N LEU A 239 18.18 5.14 -2.39
CA LEU A 239 19.12 4.09 -2.77
C LEU A 239 20.55 4.51 -2.37
N PHE A 240 21.24 3.61 -1.67
CA PHE A 240 22.57 3.80 -1.07
C PHE A 240 22.67 4.84 0.05
N SER A 241 21.53 5.26 0.62
CA SER A 241 21.48 6.37 1.57
C SER A 241 20.68 6.02 2.83
N GLU A 242 20.98 6.72 3.92
CA GLU A 242 20.16 6.70 5.15
C GLU A 242 18.96 7.67 5.10
N VAL A 243 18.87 8.51 4.06
CA VAL A 243 17.80 9.50 3.92
C VAL A 243 16.48 8.80 3.60
N ARG A 244 15.50 8.94 4.50
CA ARG A 244 14.13 8.46 4.27
C ARG A 244 13.48 9.19 3.11
N VAL A 245 12.77 8.45 2.25
CA VAL A 245 12.02 9.04 1.13
C VAL A 245 10.99 10.05 1.62
N TRP A 246 10.36 9.77 2.76
CA TRP A 246 9.42 10.66 3.45
C TRP A 246 10.03 12.05 3.74
N ASP A 247 11.22 12.07 4.36
CA ASP A 247 11.94 13.29 4.75
C ASP A 247 12.56 14.02 3.55
N ALA A 248 12.87 13.27 2.50
CA ALA A 248 13.43 13.81 1.27
C ALA A 248 12.39 14.57 0.44
N MET A 249 11.12 14.17 0.57
CA MET A 249 9.99 14.78 -0.13
C MET A 249 9.24 15.83 0.70
N ASP A 250 9.71 16.13 1.91
CA ASP A 250 9.12 17.14 2.77
C ASP A 250 9.18 18.55 2.13
N PRO A 251 8.04 19.21 1.90
CA PRO A 251 8.00 20.50 1.23
C PRO A 251 8.31 21.70 2.15
N SER A 252 8.39 21.50 3.46
CA SER A 252 8.59 22.58 4.45
C SER A 252 9.98 23.20 4.37
N THR A 253 10.98 22.43 3.95
CA THR A 253 12.37 22.89 3.78
C THR A 253 12.74 22.99 2.29
N LYS A 254 13.05 24.21 1.82
CA LYS A 254 13.62 24.44 0.47
C LYS A 254 15.12 24.70 0.57
N ALA A 255 15.93 23.68 0.29
CA ALA A 255 17.37 23.81 0.14
C ALA A 255 17.77 24.13 -1.31
N TYR A 256 18.97 24.67 -1.53
CA TYR A 256 19.51 24.99 -2.87
C TYR A 256 19.71 23.74 -3.75
N LYS A 257 19.98 22.59 -3.10
CA LYS A 257 20.01 21.26 -3.71
C LYS A 257 18.96 20.39 -3.05
N ASN A 258 18.27 19.55 -3.83
CA ASN A 258 17.35 18.57 -3.27
C ASN A 258 18.15 17.56 -2.44
N LYS A 259 17.56 17.01 -1.37
CA LYS A 259 18.19 15.93 -0.60
C LYS A 259 18.41 14.70 -1.49
N VAL A 260 17.41 14.37 -2.29
CA VAL A 260 17.43 13.26 -3.25
C VAL A 260 16.97 13.71 -4.64
N GLU A 261 17.46 13.02 -5.66
CA GLU A 261 17.13 13.27 -7.06
C GLU A 261 16.82 11.96 -7.79
N ARG A 262 16.10 12.06 -8.91
CA ARG A 262 15.88 10.92 -9.79
C ARG A 262 17.18 10.64 -10.54
N HIS A 263 17.72 9.44 -10.36
CA HIS A 263 18.85 8.93 -11.10
C HIS A 263 18.41 7.84 -12.07
N HIS A 264 19.01 7.83 -13.27
CA HIS A 264 18.84 6.77 -14.25
C HIS A 264 19.70 5.58 -13.86
N LEU A 265 19.10 4.51 -13.36
CA LEU A 265 19.82 3.30 -12.95
C LEU A 265 20.73 2.76 -14.06
N PHE A 266 20.26 2.77 -15.30
CA PHE A 266 21.08 2.66 -16.50
C PHE A 266 21.28 4.07 -17.06
N PRO A 267 22.46 4.69 -16.89
CA PRO A 267 22.66 6.08 -17.28
C PRO A 267 22.48 6.30 -18.78
N LYS A 268 22.06 7.50 -19.15
CA LYS A 268 21.73 7.81 -20.55
C LYS A 268 22.92 7.66 -21.49
N ASN A 269 24.10 8.14 -21.09
CA ASN A 269 25.26 8.06 -21.99
C ASN A 269 25.80 6.64 -22.11
N TYR A 270 25.64 5.80 -21.08
CA TYR A 270 25.86 4.36 -21.17
C TYR A 270 24.90 3.72 -22.19
N LEU A 271 23.59 3.96 -22.04
CA LEU A 271 22.56 3.40 -22.92
C LEU A 271 22.68 3.81 -24.41
N LYS A 272 23.26 4.98 -24.71
CA LYS A 272 23.52 5.41 -26.10
C LYS A 272 24.42 4.44 -26.87
N GLN A 273 25.38 3.80 -26.18
CA GLN A 273 26.33 2.86 -26.79
C GLN A 273 25.63 1.60 -27.32
N PHE A 274 24.45 1.29 -26.78
CA PHE A 274 23.59 0.17 -27.17
C PHE A 274 22.42 0.60 -28.07
N GLY A 275 22.47 1.83 -28.61
CA GLY A 275 21.47 2.34 -29.56
C GLY A 275 20.21 2.97 -28.93
N PHE A 276 20.10 3.02 -27.60
CA PHE A 276 18.97 3.66 -26.91
C PHE A 276 19.17 5.17 -26.77
N THR A 277 18.84 5.91 -27.82
CA THR A 277 19.09 7.37 -27.87
C THR A 277 17.86 8.22 -27.58
N LYS A 278 16.65 7.66 -27.68
CA LYS A 278 15.41 8.44 -27.56
C LYS A 278 15.00 8.61 -26.09
N PRO A 279 14.51 9.80 -25.66
CA PRO A 279 13.94 9.99 -24.32
C PRO A 279 12.83 9.01 -23.97
N ALA A 280 12.01 8.61 -24.95
CA ALA A 280 10.98 7.60 -24.76
C ALA A 280 11.55 6.23 -24.34
N GLN A 281 12.81 5.91 -24.66
CA GLN A 281 13.46 4.66 -24.25
C GLN A 281 14.21 4.79 -22.92
N THR A 282 14.77 5.96 -22.63
CA THR A 282 15.68 6.16 -21.49
C THR A 282 14.99 6.76 -20.26
N ASN A 283 14.00 7.65 -20.44
CA ASN A 283 13.26 8.31 -19.34
C ASN A 283 12.10 7.44 -18.82
N ARG A 284 12.35 6.15 -18.58
CA ARG A 284 11.30 5.23 -18.13
C ARG A 284 11.16 5.24 -16.62
N ILE A 285 9.93 5.09 -16.12
CA ILE A 285 9.65 4.96 -14.67
C ILE A 285 10.54 3.89 -14.02
N ALA A 286 10.61 2.71 -14.64
CA ALA A 286 11.45 1.61 -14.17
C ALA A 286 12.97 1.80 -14.41
N ASN A 287 13.41 2.90 -15.01
CA ASN A 287 14.83 3.28 -15.03
C ASN A 287 15.17 4.33 -13.96
N TYR A 288 14.21 4.78 -13.14
CA TYR A 288 14.47 5.77 -12.09
C TYR A 288 14.61 5.15 -10.70
N ALA A 289 15.57 5.63 -9.92
CA ALA A 289 15.62 5.48 -8.48
C ALA A 289 15.88 6.84 -7.82
N LEU A 290 15.53 6.97 -6.54
CA LEU A 290 15.89 8.14 -5.75
C LEU A 290 17.25 7.88 -5.12
N VAL A 291 18.21 8.74 -5.38
CA VAL A 291 19.56 8.73 -4.76
C VAL A 291 19.85 10.11 -4.20
N GLU A 292 20.83 10.23 -3.31
CA GLU A 292 21.27 11.56 -2.87
C GLU A 292 21.87 12.36 -4.03
N TRP A 293 21.73 13.70 -3.98
CA TRP A 293 22.21 14.56 -5.06
C TRP A 293 23.74 14.43 -5.29
N LYS A 294 24.51 14.16 -4.23
CA LYS A 294 25.97 13.95 -4.32
C LYS A 294 26.30 12.67 -5.06
N ASP A 295 25.58 11.59 -4.75
CA ASP A 295 25.77 10.30 -5.39
C ASP A 295 25.30 10.34 -6.85
N ASN A 296 24.21 11.05 -7.14
CA ASN A 296 23.75 11.28 -8.52
C ASN A 296 24.87 11.88 -9.39
N ILE A 297 25.59 12.87 -8.86
CA ILE A 297 26.73 13.50 -9.54
C ILE A 297 27.94 12.55 -9.59
N SER A 298 28.23 11.83 -8.51
CA SER A 298 29.37 10.93 -8.47
C SER A 298 29.21 9.70 -9.37
N ILE A 299 27.99 9.19 -9.54
CA ILE A 299 27.69 8.06 -10.44
C ILE A 299 27.73 8.55 -11.90
N SER A 300 27.14 9.72 -12.19
CA SER A 300 27.16 10.32 -13.52
C SER A 300 26.71 9.32 -14.61
N ASP A 301 27.60 8.94 -15.51
CA ASP A 301 27.36 8.01 -16.63
C ASP A 301 28.03 6.64 -16.45
N THR A 302 28.54 6.33 -15.25
CA THR A 302 29.21 5.07 -14.95
C THR A 302 28.26 3.87 -15.18
N PRO A 303 28.72 2.77 -15.78
CA PRO A 303 27.90 1.56 -15.96
C PRO A 303 27.35 1.00 -14.63
N PRO A 304 26.12 0.45 -14.62
CA PRO A 304 25.52 -0.15 -13.42
C PRO A 304 26.43 -1.17 -12.73
N SER A 305 27.04 -2.05 -13.52
CA SER A 305 27.97 -3.09 -13.04
C SER A 305 29.18 -2.53 -12.29
N GLU A 306 29.61 -1.30 -12.58
CA GLU A 306 30.77 -0.68 -11.95
C GLU A 306 30.40 0.12 -10.71
N TYR A 307 29.34 0.95 -10.78
CA TYR A 307 28.99 1.77 -9.62
C TYR A 307 28.25 0.97 -8.56
N PHE A 308 27.41 0.00 -8.92
CA PHE A 308 26.58 -0.71 -7.95
C PHE A 308 27.44 -1.41 -6.89
N GLU A 309 28.46 -2.16 -7.30
CA GLU A 309 29.40 -2.85 -6.40
C GLU A 309 30.00 -1.87 -5.38
N LYS A 310 30.55 -0.74 -5.85
CA LYS A 310 31.18 0.29 -5.01
C LYS A 310 30.26 0.89 -3.94
N TYR A 311 28.95 1.00 -4.21
CA TYR A 311 27.99 1.51 -3.23
C TYR A 311 27.41 0.39 -2.36
N ALA A 312 27.18 -0.79 -2.93
CA ALA A 312 26.64 -1.96 -2.24
C ALA A 312 27.60 -2.47 -1.15
N GLU A 313 28.91 -2.51 -1.42
CA GLU A 313 29.95 -2.93 -0.45
C GLU A 313 30.00 -2.09 0.83
N LYS A 314 29.48 -0.86 0.79
CA LYS A 314 29.46 0.05 1.93
C LYS A 314 28.26 -0.18 2.85
N LEU A 315 27.31 -0.99 2.43
CA LEU A 315 26.07 -1.24 3.14
C LEU A 315 26.13 -2.59 3.86
N ASP A 316 25.47 -2.66 5.01
CA ASP A 316 25.18 -3.94 5.63
C ASP A 316 24.33 -4.82 4.69
N PRO A 317 24.59 -6.14 4.58
CA PRO A 317 23.85 -7.01 3.66
C PRO A 317 22.34 -7.02 3.85
N GLN A 318 21.84 -6.90 5.09
CA GLN A 318 20.40 -6.85 5.36
C GLN A 318 19.81 -5.51 4.94
N VAL A 319 20.54 -4.41 5.16
CA VAL A 319 20.17 -3.08 4.67
C VAL A 319 20.13 -3.06 3.15
N LEU A 320 21.14 -3.63 2.49
CA LEU A 320 21.19 -3.75 1.03
C LEU A 320 20.01 -4.56 0.49
N LYS A 321 19.70 -5.71 1.10
CA LYS A 321 18.55 -6.54 0.72
C LYS A 321 17.25 -5.74 0.80
N GLN A 322 17.05 -5.03 1.91
CA GLN A 322 15.87 -4.18 2.09
C GLN A 322 15.82 -3.03 1.07
N MET A 323 16.97 -2.43 0.73
CA MET A 323 17.07 -1.42 -0.34
C MET A 323 16.72 -2.00 -1.71
N MET A 324 17.19 -3.20 -2.04
CA MET A 324 16.87 -3.88 -3.29
C MET A 324 15.36 -4.11 -3.42
N TYR A 325 14.69 -4.53 -2.34
CA TYR A 325 13.23 -4.62 -2.32
C TYR A 325 12.58 -3.25 -2.52
N TRP A 326 12.92 -2.25 -1.70
CA TRP A 326 12.29 -0.93 -1.78
C TRP A 326 12.43 -0.33 -3.17
N HIS A 327 13.63 -0.40 -3.76
CA HIS A 327 13.89 0.14 -5.08
C HIS A 327 13.52 -0.82 -6.22
N ALA A 328 12.88 -1.94 -5.91
CA ALA A 328 12.37 -2.93 -6.85
C ALA A 328 13.46 -3.42 -7.82
N LEU A 329 14.67 -3.65 -7.32
CA LEU A 329 15.83 -4.07 -8.11
C LEU A 329 15.85 -5.60 -8.21
N PRO A 330 15.77 -6.17 -9.44
CA PRO A 330 15.98 -7.60 -9.64
C PRO A 330 17.36 -8.04 -9.13
N VAL A 331 17.51 -9.33 -8.81
CA VAL A 331 18.82 -9.90 -8.51
C VAL A 331 19.71 -9.76 -9.75
N SER A 332 20.95 -9.32 -9.55
CA SER A 332 21.94 -9.10 -10.62
C SER A 332 21.48 -8.13 -11.73
N TRP A 333 20.64 -7.16 -11.36
CA TRP A 333 20.12 -6.15 -12.30
C TRP A 333 21.23 -5.33 -12.96
N GLU A 334 22.35 -5.14 -12.28
CA GLU A 334 23.50 -4.34 -12.71
C GLU A 334 24.24 -4.93 -13.93
N THR A 335 24.03 -6.22 -14.21
CA THR A 335 24.57 -6.91 -15.39
C THR A 335 23.49 -7.36 -16.38
N MET A 336 22.22 -7.05 -16.12
CA MET A 336 21.08 -7.51 -16.93
C MET A 336 20.95 -6.71 -18.23
N ASP A 337 20.38 -7.32 -19.27
CA ASP A 337 19.96 -6.56 -20.46
C ASP A 337 18.95 -5.48 -20.07
N TYR A 338 19.04 -4.31 -20.70
CA TYR A 338 18.23 -3.16 -20.34
C TYR A 338 16.73 -3.41 -20.53
N GLN A 339 16.32 -4.16 -21.57
CA GLN A 339 14.90 -4.45 -21.79
C GLN A 339 14.38 -5.49 -20.79
N GLU A 340 15.15 -6.54 -20.53
CA GLU A 340 14.83 -7.55 -19.51
C GLU A 340 14.69 -6.91 -18.13
N PHE A 341 15.63 -6.04 -17.76
CA PHE A 341 15.59 -5.25 -16.53
C PHE A 341 14.31 -4.41 -16.43
N MET A 342 13.96 -3.70 -17.50
CA MET A 342 12.77 -2.87 -17.56
C MET A 342 11.48 -3.68 -17.39
N GLU A 343 11.41 -4.90 -17.90
CA GLU A 343 10.26 -5.78 -17.70
C GLU A 343 10.18 -6.35 -16.28
N ALA A 344 11.29 -6.87 -15.77
CA ALA A 344 11.37 -7.43 -14.42
C ALA A 344 11.07 -6.37 -13.35
N ARG A 345 11.71 -5.20 -13.44
CA ARG A 345 11.55 -4.12 -12.46
C ARG A 345 10.15 -3.55 -12.43
N ARG A 346 9.42 -3.46 -13.54
CA ARG A 346 8.02 -2.99 -13.53
C ARG A 346 7.10 -3.89 -12.70
N LYS A 347 7.32 -5.21 -12.73
CA LYS A 347 6.58 -6.17 -11.90
C LYS A 347 6.90 -5.98 -10.42
N LEU A 348 8.18 -5.79 -10.09
CA LEU A 348 8.63 -5.54 -8.72
C LEU A 348 8.12 -4.20 -8.17
N ILE A 349 8.14 -3.12 -8.98
CA ILE A 349 7.56 -1.82 -8.60
C ILE A 349 6.07 -1.98 -8.27
N ALA A 350 5.33 -2.73 -9.07
CA ALA A 350 3.91 -2.99 -8.81
C ALA A 350 3.69 -3.72 -7.48
N ASN A 351 4.56 -4.67 -7.12
CA ASN A 351 4.51 -5.35 -5.81
C ASN A 351 4.78 -4.39 -4.65
N VAL A 352 5.83 -3.55 -4.74
CA VAL A 352 6.12 -2.52 -3.71
C VAL A 352 4.93 -1.57 -3.55
N MET A 353 4.29 -1.18 -4.65
CA MET A 353 3.09 -0.35 -4.63
C MET A 353 1.90 -1.07 -3.97
N LYS A 354 1.71 -2.36 -4.23
CA LYS A 354 0.69 -3.20 -3.58
C LYS A 354 0.93 -3.25 -2.07
N ASP A 355 2.17 -3.49 -1.64
CA ASP A 355 2.53 -3.60 -0.22
C ASP A 355 2.36 -2.27 0.51
N GLY A 356 2.81 -1.16 -0.09
CA GLY A 356 2.55 0.19 0.43
C GLY A 356 1.05 0.47 0.56
N PHE A 357 0.25 0.12 -0.45
CA PHE A 357 -1.21 0.24 -0.38
C PHE A 357 -1.83 -0.62 0.72
N MET A 358 -1.36 -1.86 0.91
CA MET A 358 -1.84 -2.76 1.96
C MET A 358 -1.51 -2.24 3.37
N ARG A 359 -0.42 -1.46 3.52
CA ARG A 359 -0.07 -0.75 4.76
C ARG A 359 -1.17 0.23 5.21
N LEU A 360 -1.88 0.86 4.25
CA LEU A 360 -3.05 1.71 4.54
C LEU A 360 -4.25 0.93 5.07
N SER A 361 -4.35 -0.35 4.70
CA SER A 361 -5.46 -1.22 5.11
C SER A 361 -5.23 -1.85 6.48
N LYS A 362 -4.00 -2.29 6.76
CA LYS A 362 -3.66 -3.04 7.98
C LYS A 362 -3.12 -2.18 9.12
N GLY A 363 -2.73 -0.92 8.88
CA GLY A 363 -2.23 0.00 9.91
C GLY A 363 -0.84 -0.36 10.48
N GLN A 364 -0.21 -1.44 10.03
CA GLN A 364 1.13 -1.89 10.41
C GLN A 364 1.93 -2.32 9.16
N VAL A 365 3.25 -2.35 9.32
CA VAL A 365 4.23 -2.76 8.31
C VAL A 365 3.76 -4.10 7.74
N VAL A 366 3.56 -4.15 6.43
CA VAL A 366 3.50 -5.45 5.74
C VAL A 366 4.93 -5.94 5.79
N GLU A 367 5.24 -6.78 6.78
CA GLU A 367 6.45 -7.58 6.68
C GLU A 367 6.35 -8.37 5.38
N GLU A 368 7.38 -8.24 4.55
CA GLU A 368 7.53 -8.99 3.30
C GLU A 368 7.34 -10.47 3.62
N ARG A 369 6.38 -11.12 2.96
CA ARG A 369 6.25 -12.57 3.00
C ARG A 369 7.23 -13.13 1.97
N PRO A 370 8.30 -13.81 2.40
CA PRO A 370 9.24 -14.40 1.45
C PRO A 370 8.51 -15.46 0.62
N GLY A 371 8.55 -15.34 -0.71
CA GLY A 371 7.87 -16.25 -1.63
C GLY A 371 8.74 -17.43 -2.07
N THR A 372 10.07 -17.27 -2.02
CA THR A 372 11.04 -18.31 -2.41
C THR A 372 11.90 -18.76 -1.24
N LEU A 373 12.45 -19.98 -1.28
CA LEU A 373 13.38 -20.46 -0.26
C LEU A 373 14.61 -19.53 -0.11
N ALA A 374 15.14 -19.02 -1.22
CA ALA A 374 16.27 -18.10 -1.18
C ALA A 374 15.93 -16.80 -0.41
N GLU A 375 14.73 -16.24 -0.64
CA GLU A 375 14.24 -15.07 0.10
C GLU A 375 14.03 -15.39 1.59
N MET A 376 13.51 -16.58 1.91
CA MET A 376 13.32 -17.08 3.27
C MET A 376 14.64 -17.14 4.01
N ILE A 377 15.64 -17.84 3.45
CA ILE A 377 16.98 -17.95 4.05
C ILE A 377 17.61 -16.57 4.25
N ALA A 378 17.51 -15.70 3.24
CA ALA A 378 18.06 -14.37 3.33
C ALA A 378 17.34 -13.48 4.36
N ALA A 379 16.06 -13.75 4.66
CA ALA A 379 15.27 -13.00 5.65
C ALA A 379 15.50 -13.49 7.08
N GLY A 380 15.95 -14.74 7.23
CA GLY A 380 16.05 -15.39 8.52
C GLY A 380 14.70 -15.81 9.08
N GLU A 381 14.71 -16.29 10.33
CA GLU A 381 13.48 -16.58 11.05
C GLU A 381 12.70 -15.30 11.38
N GLY A 382 11.37 -15.39 11.32
CA GLY A 382 10.49 -14.26 11.52
C GLY A 382 9.02 -14.66 11.59
N PRO A 383 8.10 -13.72 11.48
CA PRO A 383 6.67 -14.01 11.62
C PRO A 383 6.10 -14.95 10.56
N TYR A 384 6.74 -15.02 9.37
CA TYR A 384 6.30 -15.86 8.26
C TYR A 384 7.26 -17.02 7.90
N THR A 385 8.43 -17.11 8.53
CA THR A 385 9.45 -18.11 8.22
C THR A 385 10.02 -18.67 9.52
N GLU A 386 10.13 -19.99 9.62
CA GLU A 386 10.82 -20.66 10.73
C GLU A 386 11.77 -21.72 10.16
N PHE A 387 12.97 -21.83 10.72
CA PHE A 387 13.93 -22.85 10.37
C PHE A 387 13.95 -23.96 11.41
N LYS A 388 14.06 -25.20 10.95
CA LYS A 388 14.30 -26.36 11.80
C LYS A 388 15.36 -27.22 11.14
N SER A 389 16.34 -27.62 11.94
CA SER A 389 17.45 -28.43 11.43
C SER A 389 17.00 -29.83 10.98
N THR A 390 16.00 -30.41 11.64
CA THR A 390 15.52 -31.77 11.41
C THR A 390 14.02 -31.89 11.65
N LEU A 391 13.39 -32.93 11.09
CA LEU A 391 11.99 -33.28 11.35
C LEU A 391 11.84 -34.13 12.62
N ARG A 392 12.74 -35.10 12.86
CA ARG A 392 12.62 -36.10 13.93
C ARG A 392 13.93 -36.47 14.63
N VAL A 393 15.10 -36.21 14.05
CA VAL A 393 16.39 -36.62 14.65
C VAL A 393 16.98 -35.50 15.50
N ASN A 394 17.34 -35.80 16.73
CA ASN A 394 18.08 -34.87 17.59
C ASN A 394 19.57 -34.94 17.25
N LEU A 395 20.13 -33.84 16.75
CA LEU A 395 21.50 -33.77 16.23
C LEU A 395 22.60 -33.99 17.29
N HIS A 396 22.29 -33.86 18.59
CA HIS A 396 23.26 -34.11 19.67
C HIS A 396 23.39 -35.60 19.97
N THR A 397 22.26 -36.32 19.96
CA THR A 397 22.19 -37.76 20.26
C THR A 397 22.26 -38.63 19.01
N ASN A 398 21.98 -38.05 17.84
CA ASN A 398 21.81 -38.73 16.56
C ASN A 398 20.72 -39.84 16.57
N GLU A 399 19.73 -39.69 17.45
CA GLU A 399 18.60 -40.60 17.64
C GLU A 399 17.29 -39.88 17.33
N LYS A 400 16.23 -40.65 17.05
CA LYS A 400 14.88 -40.11 16.86
C LYS A 400 14.34 -39.61 18.20
N ASP A 401 13.91 -38.36 18.23
CA ASP A 401 13.39 -37.71 19.42
C ASP A 401 11.99 -37.13 19.13
N PRO A 402 10.92 -37.64 19.77
CA PRO A 402 9.56 -37.12 19.61
C PRO A 402 9.42 -35.62 19.90
N ARG A 403 10.37 -35.02 20.64
CA ARG A 403 10.41 -33.57 20.89
C ARG A 403 10.69 -32.79 19.62
N MET A 404 11.45 -33.33 18.67
CA MET A 404 11.70 -32.68 17.37
C MET A 404 10.42 -32.63 16.54
N GLU A 405 9.70 -33.76 16.47
CA GLU A 405 8.41 -33.83 15.77
C GLU A 405 7.36 -32.91 16.42
N HIS A 406 7.37 -32.81 17.75
CA HIS A 406 6.52 -31.87 18.47
C HIS A 406 6.87 -30.41 18.14
N ALA A 407 8.16 -30.06 18.05
CA ALA A 407 8.59 -28.71 17.67
C ALA A 407 8.09 -28.33 16.26
N ILE A 408 8.13 -29.26 15.31
CA ILE A 408 7.60 -29.07 13.94
C ILE A 408 6.10 -28.78 13.98
N LEU A 409 5.33 -29.61 14.69
CA LEU A 409 3.88 -29.44 14.79
C LEU A 409 3.49 -28.17 15.55
N LYS A 410 4.26 -27.78 16.56
CA LYS A 410 4.11 -26.50 17.28
C LYS A 410 4.27 -25.32 16.33
N THR A 411 5.26 -25.35 15.45
CA THR A 411 5.45 -24.30 14.44
C THR A 411 4.28 -24.24 13.45
N ILE A 412 3.87 -25.38 12.91
CA ILE A 412 2.72 -25.47 11.99
C ILE A 412 1.45 -24.94 12.68
N ASN A 413 1.19 -25.34 13.93
CA ASN A 413 0.04 -24.86 14.72
C ASN A 413 0.06 -23.33 14.86
N GLY A 414 1.23 -22.76 15.19
CA GLY A 414 1.42 -21.31 15.26
C GLY A 414 1.10 -20.60 13.95
N PHE A 415 1.57 -21.10 12.80
CA PHE A 415 1.28 -20.49 11.50
C PHE A 415 -0.21 -20.57 11.13
N LEU A 416 -0.85 -21.72 11.36
CA LEU A 416 -2.27 -21.93 11.07
C LEU A 416 -3.16 -20.97 11.89
N ASN A 417 -2.80 -20.74 13.16
CA ASN A 417 -3.58 -19.87 14.04
C ASN A 417 -3.28 -18.37 13.87
N SER A 418 -2.22 -18.01 13.12
CA SER A 418 -1.81 -16.63 12.86
C SER A 418 -1.98 -16.26 11.38
N ASP A 419 -1.04 -15.54 10.79
CA ASP A 419 -1.12 -14.99 9.44
C ASP A 419 -0.62 -15.93 8.32
N GLY A 420 -0.36 -17.20 8.66
CA GLY A 420 0.31 -18.17 7.80
C GLY A 420 1.83 -18.02 7.81
N GLY A 421 2.52 -18.83 7.01
CA GLY A 421 3.98 -18.81 6.89
C GLY A 421 4.51 -20.11 6.28
N THR A 422 5.83 -20.22 6.19
CA THR A 422 6.52 -21.40 5.69
C THR A 422 7.53 -21.88 6.72
N LEU A 423 7.42 -23.14 7.12
CA LEU A 423 8.44 -23.83 7.90
C LEU A 423 9.45 -24.47 6.92
N VAL A 424 10.75 -24.23 7.14
CA VAL A 424 11.84 -24.83 6.36
C VAL A 424 12.59 -25.82 7.23
N VAL A 425 12.66 -27.07 6.79
CA VAL A 425 13.31 -28.19 7.49
C VAL A 425 14.56 -28.63 6.73
N GLY A 426 15.64 -28.88 7.46
CA GLY A 426 16.97 -29.18 6.90
C GLY A 426 17.89 -27.97 6.84
N VAL A 427 17.58 -26.92 7.62
CA VAL A 427 18.34 -25.66 7.67
C VAL A 427 18.53 -25.26 9.14
N LYS A 428 19.71 -24.77 9.50
CA LYS A 428 19.97 -24.16 10.81
C LYS A 428 19.45 -22.73 10.89
N ASP A 429 19.35 -22.20 12.11
CA ASP A 429 18.88 -20.83 12.38
C ASP A 429 19.75 -19.76 11.70
N ASP A 430 21.02 -20.06 11.41
CA ASP A 430 21.96 -19.19 10.67
C ASP A 430 21.87 -19.32 9.13
N GLY A 431 20.95 -20.15 8.62
CA GLY A 431 20.77 -20.41 7.19
C GLY A 431 21.72 -21.45 6.59
N GLU A 432 22.53 -22.13 7.39
CA GLU A 432 23.36 -23.25 6.93
C GLU A 432 22.48 -24.44 6.47
N ALA A 433 22.77 -24.96 5.27
CA ALA A 433 22.05 -26.11 4.71
C ALA A 433 22.57 -27.42 5.32
N LEU A 434 21.73 -28.08 6.12
CA LEU A 434 22.02 -29.42 6.66
C LEU A 434 21.50 -30.52 5.72
N GLY A 435 20.32 -30.29 5.16
CA GLY A 435 19.55 -31.26 4.40
C GLY A 435 18.69 -32.19 5.27
N ILE A 436 17.73 -32.85 4.63
CA ILE A 436 16.78 -33.77 5.28
C ILE A 436 17.31 -35.20 5.43
N GLU A 437 18.48 -35.51 4.88
CA GLU A 437 19.03 -36.87 4.87
C GLU A 437 19.34 -37.38 6.28
N VAL A 438 19.66 -36.47 7.20
CA VAL A 438 19.90 -36.77 8.63
C VAL A 438 18.68 -37.37 9.32
N ASP A 439 17.47 -37.09 8.82
CA ASP A 439 16.25 -37.68 9.37
C ASP A 439 16.11 -39.16 9.01
N GLY A 440 16.91 -39.70 8.08
CA GLY A 440 17.00 -41.14 7.79
C GLY A 440 15.73 -41.72 7.17
N PHE A 441 15.01 -40.94 6.35
CA PHE A 441 13.88 -41.44 5.56
C PHE A 441 14.38 -42.10 4.26
N PRO A 442 13.73 -43.18 3.78
CA PRO A 442 14.13 -43.82 2.52
C PRO A 442 14.02 -42.92 1.29
N ASN A 443 13.02 -42.02 1.27
CA ASN A 443 12.76 -41.05 0.21
C ASN A 443 11.81 -39.94 0.70
N GLU A 444 11.60 -38.92 -0.14
CA GLU A 444 10.71 -37.78 0.12
C GLU A 444 9.27 -38.21 0.42
N ASP A 445 8.72 -39.15 -0.35
CA ASP A 445 7.35 -39.65 -0.16
C ASP A 445 7.13 -40.24 1.24
N LYS A 446 8.14 -40.96 1.79
CA LYS A 446 8.04 -41.53 3.14
C LYS A 446 8.16 -40.46 4.23
N MET A 447 8.92 -39.39 3.99
CA MET A 447 8.99 -38.25 4.89
C MET A 447 7.69 -37.45 4.88
N ASP A 448 7.14 -37.17 3.70
CA ASP A 448 5.87 -36.48 3.54
C ASP A 448 4.70 -37.28 4.15
N LEU A 449 4.65 -38.60 3.90
CA LEU A 449 3.67 -39.48 4.53
C LEU A 449 3.77 -39.47 6.06
N HIS A 450 5.00 -39.44 6.61
CA HIS A 450 5.21 -39.36 8.06
C HIS A 450 4.70 -38.03 8.63
N LEU A 451 5.07 -36.90 8.01
CA LEU A 451 4.57 -35.58 8.40
C LEU A 451 3.05 -35.49 8.29
N GLY A 452 2.46 -35.99 7.20
CA GLY A 452 1.02 -36.05 7.01
C GLY A 452 0.29 -36.87 8.08
N ASN A 453 0.88 -37.99 8.52
CA ASN A 453 0.35 -38.79 9.62
C ASN A 453 0.43 -38.02 10.96
N LEU A 454 1.55 -37.36 11.23
CA LEU A 454 1.71 -36.53 12.43
C LEU A 454 0.67 -35.40 12.49
N ILE A 455 0.49 -34.67 11.38
CA ILE A 455 -0.51 -33.60 11.27
C ILE A 455 -1.91 -34.17 11.49
N LYS A 456 -2.28 -35.24 10.77
CA LYS A 456 -3.62 -35.84 10.89
C LYS A 456 -3.93 -36.31 12.30
N GLN A 457 -2.96 -36.92 12.99
CA GLN A 457 -3.12 -37.45 14.34
C GLN A 457 -3.16 -36.35 15.41
N ARG A 458 -2.35 -35.30 15.26
CA ARG A 458 -2.12 -34.32 16.34
C ARG A 458 -2.74 -32.94 16.12
N LEU A 459 -3.01 -32.55 14.87
CA LEU A 459 -3.69 -31.29 14.51
C LEU A 459 -5.08 -31.50 13.91
N GLY A 460 -5.42 -32.75 13.57
CA GLY A 460 -6.70 -33.16 13.01
C GLY A 460 -6.73 -33.08 11.47
N PRO A 461 -7.65 -33.82 10.82
CA PRO A 461 -7.69 -33.92 9.36
C PRO A 461 -8.07 -32.60 8.66
N ALA A 462 -8.80 -31.70 9.34
CA ALA A 462 -9.22 -30.43 8.77
C ALA A 462 -8.05 -29.46 8.50
N SER A 463 -6.97 -29.53 9.28
CA SER A 463 -5.80 -28.66 9.10
C SER A 463 -5.04 -28.94 7.80
N MET A 464 -5.15 -30.17 7.26
CA MET A 464 -4.49 -30.59 6.02
C MET A 464 -4.88 -29.72 4.82
N LEU A 465 -6.09 -29.13 4.82
CA LEU A 465 -6.56 -28.22 3.75
C LEU A 465 -5.73 -26.93 3.63
N HIS A 466 -4.97 -26.61 4.68
CA HIS A 466 -4.21 -25.38 4.80
C HIS A 466 -2.69 -25.61 4.77
N ILE A 467 -2.22 -26.85 4.62
CA ILE A 467 -0.81 -27.21 4.69
C ILE A 467 -0.38 -27.83 3.36
N LYS A 468 0.71 -27.33 2.77
CA LYS A 468 1.28 -27.88 1.54
C LYS A 468 2.79 -28.11 1.70
N PRO A 469 3.20 -29.37 1.90
CA PRO A 469 4.60 -29.76 1.86
C PRO A 469 5.17 -29.70 0.42
N ARG A 470 6.43 -29.32 0.28
CA ARG A 470 7.20 -29.39 -0.98
C ARG A 470 8.69 -29.51 -0.68
N PHE A 471 9.45 -30.08 -1.61
CA PHE A 471 10.89 -30.27 -1.46
C PHE A 471 11.65 -29.41 -2.47
N GLU A 472 12.75 -28.81 -2.03
CA GLU A 472 13.61 -27.97 -2.88
C GLU A 472 15.09 -28.24 -2.64
N ASP A 473 15.90 -27.96 -3.65
CA ASP A 473 17.36 -28.03 -3.57
C ASP A 473 17.92 -26.70 -3.06
N TYR A 474 18.78 -26.75 -2.05
CA TYR A 474 19.43 -25.60 -1.46
C TYR A 474 20.89 -25.90 -1.14
N LYS A 475 21.81 -25.18 -1.79
CA LYS A 475 23.27 -25.36 -1.65
C LYS A 475 23.72 -26.83 -1.75
N GLY A 476 23.13 -27.58 -2.68
CA GLY A 476 23.45 -28.99 -2.92
C GLY A 476 22.88 -29.97 -1.88
N LYS A 477 21.98 -29.50 -1.01
CA LYS A 477 21.22 -30.31 -0.04
C LYS A 477 19.74 -30.26 -0.36
N ARG A 478 19.02 -31.32 -0.01
CA ARG A 478 17.56 -31.35 -0.15
C ARG A 478 16.88 -30.84 1.12
N VAL A 479 15.96 -29.89 1.00
CA VAL A 479 15.21 -29.32 2.13
C VAL A 479 13.71 -29.51 1.96
N LEU A 480 12.97 -29.56 3.08
CA LEU A 480 11.52 -29.66 3.10
C LEU A 480 10.91 -28.31 3.49
N LEU A 481 10.00 -27.79 2.68
CA LEU A 481 9.22 -26.59 2.96
C LEU A 481 7.77 -26.98 3.22
N VAL A 482 7.19 -26.43 4.28
CA VAL A 482 5.80 -26.67 4.68
C VAL A 482 5.05 -25.34 4.67
N ASP A 483 4.38 -25.07 3.55
CA ASP A 483 3.61 -23.84 3.37
C ASP A 483 2.27 -23.93 4.12
N CYS A 484 2.05 -23.04 5.07
CA CYS A 484 0.88 -23.00 5.95
C CYS A 484 0.04 -21.75 5.65
N LYS A 485 -1.20 -21.93 5.21
CA LYS A 485 -2.19 -20.85 5.09
C LYS A 485 -2.90 -20.61 6.42
N PRO A 486 -3.35 -19.38 6.72
CA PRO A 486 -4.21 -19.13 7.86
C PRO A 486 -5.43 -20.06 7.86
N SER A 487 -5.69 -20.73 8.98
CA SER A 487 -6.92 -21.49 9.19
C SER A 487 -8.10 -20.54 9.37
N LYS A 488 -9.30 -21.00 9.00
CA LYS A 488 -10.57 -20.29 9.25
C LYS A 488 -11.19 -20.64 10.60
N ALA A 489 -10.64 -21.62 11.30
CA ALA A 489 -11.08 -22.07 12.62
C ALA A 489 -9.85 -22.28 13.53
N PRO A 490 -9.99 -22.16 14.86
CA PRO A 490 -8.88 -22.45 15.78
C PRO A 490 -8.40 -23.90 15.62
N VAL A 491 -7.08 -24.08 15.55
CA VAL A 491 -6.44 -25.39 15.43
C VAL A 491 -5.71 -25.70 16.74
N TYR A 492 -5.95 -26.88 17.30
CA TYR A 492 -5.34 -27.34 18.55
C TYR A 492 -4.32 -28.44 18.27
N LEU A 493 -3.21 -28.42 19.00
CA LEU A 493 -2.17 -29.44 18.97
C LEU A 493 -2.33 -30.40 20.15
N GLN A 494 -2.61 -31.66 19.87
CA GLN A 494 -2.71 -32.72 20.89
C GLN A 494 -1.32 -33.10 21.40
N ASN A 495 -1.12 -33.12 22.73
CA ASN A 495 0.13 -33.55 23.35
C ASN A 495 -0.14 -34.35 24.63
N GLY A 496 -0.02 -35.69 24.56
CA GLY A 496 -0.10 -36.55 25.75
C GLY A 496 -1.43 -36.49 26.53
N GLY A 497 -2.52 -36.07 25.89
CA GLY A 497 -3.85 -35.92 26.51
C GLY A 497 -4.30 -34.46 26.69
N ASP A 498 -3.38 -33.50 26.56
CA ASP A 498 -3.68 -32.07 26.64
C ASP A 498 -3.81 -31.44 25.23
N GLU A 499 -4.68 -30.43 25.12
CA GLU A 499 -4.77 -29.57 23.94
C GLU A 499 -3.93 -28.31 24.13
N GLU A 500 -3.04 -28.06 23.18
CA GLU A 500 -2.19 -26.88 23.16
C GLU A 500 -2.59 -25.93 22.03
N PHE A 501 -2.52 -24.62 22.29
CA PHE A 501 -2.83 -23.60 21.31
C PHE A 501 -1.64 -22.64 21.17
N TYR A 502 -1.04 -22.62 19.99
CA TYR A 502 0.09 -21.78 19.66
C TYR A 502 -0.29 -20.70 18.66
N ILE A 503 0.33 -19.53 18.80
CA ILE A 503 0.30 -18.44 17.83
C ILE A 503 1.73 -18.00 17.50
N ARG A 504 1.93 -17.35 16.35
CA ARG A 504 3.18 -16.64 16.05
C ARG A 504 3.27 -15.36 16.89
N ALA A 505 4.41 -15.18 17.55
CA ALA A 505 4.79 -13.98 18.27
C ALA A 505 6.22 -13.61 17.85
N GLY A 506 6.33 -12.71 16.86
CA GLY A 506 7.61 -12.48 16.19
C GLY A 506 8.11 -13.74 15.48
N GLY A 507 9.41 -14.04 15.62
CA GLY A 507 10.05 -15.24 15.09
C GLY A 507 9.83 -16.53 15.88
N SER A 508 8.85 -16.60 16.80
CA SER A 508 8.65 -17.80 17.63
C SER A 508 7.17 -18.18 17.78
N SER A 509 6.92 -19.45 18.12
CA SER A 509 5.56 -19.93 18.44
C SER A 509 5.32 -19.92 19.96
N ALA A 510 4.42 -19.06 20.42
CA ALA A 510 4.07 -18.88 21.82
C ALA A 510 2.82 -19.69 22.18
N LYS A 511 2.87 -20.46 23.28
CA LYS A 511 1.70 -21.17 23.82
C LYS A 511 0.84 -20.17 24.58
N LEU A 512 -0.45 -20.09 24.26
CA LEU A 512 -1.39 -19.26 25.01
C LEU A 512 -1.97 -20.02 26.20
N SER A 513 -2.18 -19.32 27.31
CA SER A 513 -3.01 -19.82 28.41
C SER A 513 -4.49 -19.84 27.99
N SER A 514 -5.33 -20.60 28.70
CA SER A 514 -6.76 -20.74 28.37
C SER A 514 -7.50 -19.40 28.29
N SER A 515 -7.15 -18.43 29.16
CA SER A 515 -7.76 -17.09 29.14
C SER A 515 -7.31 -16.27 27.92
N GLN A 516 -6.01 -16.27 27.61
CA GLN A 516 -5.45 -15.57 26.44
C GLN A 516 -5.98 -16.16 25.12
N MET A 517 -6.08 -17.49 25.05
CA MET A 517 -6.61 -18.22 23.91
C MET A 517 -8.07 -17.83 23.64
N THR A 518 -8.91 -17.78 24.68
CA THR A 518 -10.32 -17.42 24.55
C THR A 518 -10.47 -16.00 23.98
N GLU A 519 -9.67 -15.05 24.47
CA GLU A 519 -9.69 -13.68 23.97
C GLU A 519 -9.18 -13.58 22.52
N TYR A 520 -8.09 -14.27 22.21
CA TYR A 520 -7.53 -14.31 20.86
C TYR A 520 -8.54 -14.88 19.85
N ILE A 521 -9.21 -15.98 20.19
CA ILE A 521 -10.19 -16.62 19.30
C ILE A 521 -11.35 -15.67 18.97
N LYS A 522 -11.84 -14.91 19.96
CA LYS A 522 -12.90 -13.90 19.76
C LYS A 522 -12.47 -12.77 18.83
N GLN A 523 -11.21 -12.35 18.86
CA GLN A 523 -10.73 -11.26 18.00
C GLN A 523 -10.39 -11.74 16.58
N ARG A 524 -9.91 -12.97 16.46
CA ARG A 524 -9.34 -13.53 15.22
C ARG A 524 -10.38 -14.16 14.29
N TYR A 525 -11.40 -14.82 14.84
CA TYR A 525 -12.30 -15.72 14.11
C TYR A 525 -13.78 -15.32 14.15
N HIS A 526 -14.14 -14.24 14.85
CA HIS A 526 -15.52 -13.74 14.95
C HIS A 526 -15.75 -12.43 14.21
#